data_AF-A0A328TRE6-F1
#
_entry.id   AF-A0A328TRE6-F1
#
_cell.length_a   1.000
_cell.length_b   1.000
_cell.length_c   1.000
_cell.angle_alpha   90.00
_cell.angle_beta   90.00
_cell.angle_gamma   90.00
#
_symmetry.space_group_name_H-M   'P 1'
#
loop_
_entity.id
_entity.type
_entity.pdbx_description
1 polymer ?
#
loop_
_entity_poly.entity_id
_entity_poly.type
_entity_poly.pdbx_seq_one_letter_code
_entity_poly.pdbx_strand_id
1 'polypeptide(L)'
;MNRFPEAVSFFFPVQLEPCPPDDSDTSLPSLSIKAPEASTFSQWLLPLLPEFYHCGVSADAGYNCNVWLIPLAPLSEQLQKLTPEQTDGIKLFEPLTKACRRWSRHGVTHLRLTAAIRYQHFDIEQQVWGHEQTGHDPALYRRAAKLTGNA
;
A
#
# COMPACT_ATOMS: atom_id res chain seq x y z
N MET A 1 -13.37 0.81 7.94
CA MET A 1 -13.06 -0.63 8.01
C MET A 1 -12.19 -0.98 6.82
N ASN A 2 -11.02 -1.57 7.04
CA ASN A 2 -10.07 -1.88 5.97
C ASN A 2 -10.49 -3.17 5.25
N ARG A 3 -10.84 -3.09 3.96
CA ARG A 3 -11.31 -4.23 3.13
C ARG A 3 -10.20 -4.79 2.24
N PHE A 4 -8.95 -4.61 2.65
CA PHE A 4 -7.81 -5.17 1.94
C PHE A 4 -7.62 -6.63 2.38
N PRO A 5 -7.37 -7.58 1.47
CA PRO A 5 -7.25 -7.39 0.01
C PRO A 5 -8.55 -7.63 -0.77
N GLU A 6 -9.71 -7.88 -0.14
CA GLU A 6 -10.95 -8.26 -0.85
C GLU A 6 -11.43 -7.21 -1.87
N ALA A 7 -11.15 -5.94 -1.58
CA ALA A 7 -11.47 -4.79 -2.42
C ALA A 7 -10.40 -4.48 -3.49
N VAL A 8 -9.34 -5.29 -3.62
CA VAL A 8 -8.26 -5.09 -4.61
C VAL A 8 -8.51 -5.89 -5.89
N SER A 9 -8.38 -5.23 -7.03
CA SER A 9 -8.39 -5.85 -8.35
C SER A 9 -6.98 -6.16 -8.82
N PHE A 10 -6.62 -7.45 -8.85
CA PHE A 10 -5.31 -7.92 -9.33
C PHE A 10 -5.19 -7.98 -10.86
N PHE A 11 -6.22 -7.56 -11.61
CA PHE A 11 -6.11 -7.34 -13.05
C PHE A 11 -5.17 -6.18 -13.38
N PHE A 12 -5.05 -5.22 -12.46
CA PHE A 12 -4.16 -4.07 -12.59
C PHE A 12 -2.97 -4.24 -11.63
N PRO A 13 -1.80 -3.66 -11.98
CA PRO A 13 -0.63 -3.73 -11.10
C PRO A 13 -0.88 -2.98 -9.79
N VAL A 14 -0.38 -3.54 -8.70
CA VAL A 14 -0.28 -2.87 -7.40
C VAL A 14 0.99 -2.02 -7.40
N GLN A 15 0.87 -0.73 -7.07
CA GLN A 15 2.01 0.16 -6.92
C GLN A 15 2.40 0.28 -5.45
N LEU A 16 3.69 0.18 -5.17
CA LEU A 16 4.28 0.43 -3.86
C LEU A 16 5.36 1.49 -3.98
N GLU A 17 5.16 2.60 -3.30
CA GLU A 17 5.97 3.81 -3.49
C GLU A 17 6.47 4.33 -2.14
N PRO A 18 7.72 4.75 -2.04
CA PRO A 18 8.22 5.35 -0.81
C PRO A 18 7.59 6.71 -0.58
N CYS A 19 7.26 7.03 0.67
CA CYS A 19 6.90 8.39 1.09
C CYS A 19 8.11 9.03 1.80
N PRO A 20 9.08 9.60 1.07
CA PRO A 20 10.24 10.24 1.66
C PRO A 20 9.83 11.51 2.43
N PRO A 21 10.57 11.92 3.48
CA PRO A 21 10.32 13.17 4.20
C PRO A 21 10.19 14.36 3.23
N ASP A 22 9.37 15.36 3.57
CA ASP A 22 9.05 16.48 2.67
C ASP A 22 10.30 17.28 2.21
N ASP A 23 11.42 17.18 2.93
CA ASP A 23 12.71 17.83 2.61
C ASP A 23 13.66 16.96 1.77
N SER A 24 13.23 15.80 1.28
CA SER A 24 14.07 14.88 0.51
C SER A 24 13.88 15.06 -1.00
N ASP A 25 14.83 15.72 -1.66
CA ASP A 25 14.92 15.80 -3.13
C ASP A 25 15.27 14.45 -3.80
N THR A 26 15.52 13.41 -3.01
CA THR A 26 15.90 12.09 -3.54
C THR A 26 14.67 11.36 -4.08
N SER A 27 14.58 11.25 -5.41
CA SER A 27 13.64 10.32 -6.06
C SER A 27 14.05 8.88 -5.77
N LEU A 28 13.16 8.15 -5.09
CA LEU A 28 13.34 6.75 -4.77
C LEU A 28 12.44 5.90 -5.68
N PRO A 29 12.92 4.73 -6.13
CA PRO A 29 12.17 3.93 -7.09
C PRO A 29 10.89 3.37 -6.47
N SER A 30 9.81 3.44 -7.22
CA SER A 30 8.55 2.73 -6.98
C SER A 30 8.64 1.28 -7.46
N LEU A 31 7.85 0.40 -6.87
CA LEU A 31 7.67 -0.99 -7.31
C LEU A 31 6.27 -1.19 -7.90
N SER A 32 6.24 -1.67 -9.14
CA SER A 32 5.02 -2.07 -9.82
C SER A 32 4.92 -3.59 -9.80
N ILE A 33 3.93 -4.12 -9.08
CA ILE A 33 3.77 -5.54 -8.81
C ILE A 33 2.56 -6.04 -9.61
N LYS A 34 2.80 -6.97 -10.54
CA LYS A 34 1.75 -7.54 -11.41
C LYS A 34 1.26 -8.87 -10.85
N ALA A 35 0.19 -9.41 -11.42
CA ALA A 35 -0.19 -10.79 -11.17
C ALA A 35 0.83 -11.76 -11.81
N PRO A 36 1.15 -12.90 -11.15
CA PRO A 36 0.57 -13.40 -9.91
C PRO A 36 1.19 -12.83 -8.62
N GLU A 37 2.33 -12.13 -8.70
CA GLU A 37 3.09 -11.67 -7.53
C GLU A 37 2.29 -10.72 -6.61
N ALA A 38 1.36 -9.93 -7.17
CA ALA A 38 0.50 -9.02 -6.42
C ALA A 38 -0.42 -9.75 -5.44
N SER A 39 -0.89 -10.95 -5.82
CA SER A 39 -1.72 -11.78 -4.94
C SER A 39 -0.91 -12.31 -3.76
N THR A 40 0.30 -12.82 -4.03
CA THR A 40 1.23 -13.30 -2.99
C THR A 40 1.68 -12.17 -2.08
N PHE A 41 2.01 -11.01 -2.64
CA PHE A 41 2.34 -9.82 -1.87
C PHE A 41 1.22 -9.42 -0.91
N SER A 42 -0.03 -9.47 -1.37
CA SER A 42 -1.19 -9.17 -0.53
C SER A 42 -1.35 -10.15 0.64
N GLN A 43 -0.98 -11.42 0.44
CA GLN A 43 -0.96 -12.41 1.53
C GLN A 43 0.13 -12.10 2.57
N TRP A 44 1.31 -11.68 2.14
CA TRP A 44 2.38 -11.26 3.05
C TRP A 44 2.01 -10.02 3.88
N LEU A 45 1.13 -9.17 3.35
CA LEU A 45 0.62 -7.98 4.01
C LEU A 45 -0.50 -8.23 5.02
N LEU A 46 -1.18 -9.39 4.98
CA LEU A 46 -2.32 -9.69 5.87
C LEU A 46 -2.02 -9.46 7.36
N PRO A 47 -0.86 -9.90 7.90
CA PRO A 47 -0.55 -9.68 9.31
C PRO A 47 -0.36 -8.21 9.70
N LEU A 48 -0.12 -7.34 8.73
CA LEU A 48 0.15 -5.91 8.93
C LEU A 48 -1.11 -5.05 8.77
N LEU A 49 -2.25 -5.65 8.39
CA LEU A 49 -3.52 -4.94 8.17
C LEU A 49 -3.94 -3.98 9.29
N PRO A 50 -3.75 -4.30 10.60
CA PRO A 50 -4.09 -3.37 11.67
C PRO A 50 -3.31 -2.05 11.65
N GLU A 51 -2.14 -2.05 10.99
CA GLU A 51 -1.24 -0.90 10.91
C GLU A 51 -1.45 -0.05 9.65
N PHE A 52 -2.35 -0.48 8.78
CA PHE A 52 -2.64 0.22 7.53
C PHE A 52 -3.50 1.45 7.81
N TYR A 53 -3.10 2.56 7.22
CA TYR A 53 -3.92 3.76 7.20
C TYR A 53 -4.53 3.96 5.81
N HIS A 54 -5.84 3.77 5.68
CA HIS A 54 -6.55 4.01 4.42
C HIS A 54 -6.68 5.53 4.20
N CYS A 55 -6.05 6.02 3.14
CA CYS A 55 -6.00 7.44 2.80
C CYS A 55 -7.19 7.90 1.97
N GLY A 56 -7.89 6.96 1.34
CA GLY A 56 -9.03 7.23 0.47
C GLY A 56 -8.88 6.58 -0.91
N VAL A 57 -9.61 7.16 -1.86
CA VAL A 57 -9.66 6.71 -3.25
C VAL A 57 -9.07 7.78 -4.15
N SER A 58 -8.14 7.39 -5.02
CA SER A 58 -7.61 8.23 -6.09
C SER A 58 -8.11 7.72 -7.44
N ALA A 59 -8.50 8.62 -8.33
CA ALA A 59 -8.72 8.28 -9.72
C ALA A 59 -7.37 8.44 -10.45
N ASP A 60 -6.73 7.32 -10.77
CA ASP A 60 -5.49 7.30 -11.54
C ASP A 60 -5.67 6.43 -12.79
N ALA A 61 -5.10 6.86 -13.92
CA ALA A 61 -5.09 6.12 -15.18
C ALA A 61 -6.46 5.56 -15.67
N GLY A 62 -7.57 6.23 -15.36
CA GLY A 62 -8.91 5.87 -15.84
C GLY A 62 -9.68 4.85 -14.98
N TYR A 63 -9.19 4.53 -13.78
CA TYR A 63 -9.90 3.69 -12.82
C TYR A 63 -9.67 4.18 -11.38
N ASN A 64 -10.57 3.80 -10.47
CA ASN A 64 -10.44 4.16 -9.07
C ASN A 64 -9.45 3.20 -8.39
N CYS A 65 -8.57 3.77 -7.57
CA CYS A 65 -7.59 3.06 -6.76
C CYS A 65 -7.78 3.39 -5.29
N ASN A 66 -7.71 2.38 -4.44
CA ASN A 66 -7.52 2.62 -3.02
C ASN A 66 -6.06 2.95 -2.75
N VAL A 67 -5.85 3.92 -1.86
CA VAL A 67 -4.52 4.33 -1.40
C VAL A 67 -4.41 4.04 0.10
N TRP A 68 -3.38 3.30 0.48
CA TRP A 68 -3.03 3.02 1.87
C TRP A 68 -1.62 3.50 2.18
N LEU A 69 -1.41 3.96 3.40
CA LEU A 69 -0.07 4.09 3.99
C LEU A 69 0.22 2.85 4.82
N ILE A 70 1.37 2.25 4.58
CA ILE A 70 1.86 1.08 5.31
C ILE A 70 3.22 1.41 5.94
N PRO A 71 3.45 1.06 7.22
CA PRO A 71 4.72 1.34 7.87
C PRO A 71 5.83 0.42 7.33
N LEU A 72 6.98 0.99 7.01
CA LEU A 72 8.09 0.28 6.37
C LEU A 72 8.77 -0.72 7.32
N ALA A 73 8.95 -0.36 8.59
CA ALA A 73 9.64 -1.21 9.56
C ALA A 73 8.87 -2.53 9.82
N PRO A 74 7.56 -2.52 10.12
CA PRO A 74 6.74 -3.73 10.25
C PRO A 74 6.73 -4.58 8.97
N LEU A 75 6.68 -3.96 7.79
CA LEU A 75 6.82 -4.68 6.53
C LEU A 75 8.18 -5.39 6.43
N SER A 76 9.26 -4.69 6.75
CA SER A 76 10.61 -5.24 6.67
C SER A 76 10.81 -6.40 7.65
N GLU A 77 10.25 -6.30 8.86
CA GLU A 77 10.26 -7.39 9.84
C GLU A 77 9.43 -8.59 9.39
N GLN A 78 8.25 -8.34 8.80
CA GLN A 78 7.39 -9.40 8.30
C GLN A 78 8.07 -10.19 7.17
N LEU A 79 8.76 -9.50 6.25
CA LEU A 79 9.52 -10.16 5.19
C LEU A 79 10.66 -11.05 5.72
N GLN A 80 11.26 -10.70 6.87
CA GLN A 80 12.29 -11.53 7.51
C GLN A 80 11.73 -12.78 8.19
N LYS A 81 10.44 -12.77 8.56
CA LYS A 81 9.74 -13.89 9.19
C LYS A 81 9.17 -14.89 8.18
N LEU A 82 9.19 -14.57 6.88
CA LEU A 82 8.72 -15.47 5.84
C LEU A 82 9.61 -16.71 5.74
N THR A 83 9.00 -17.87 5.60
CA THR A 83 9.73 -19.13 5.43
C THR A 83 10.20 -19.31 3.99
N PRO A 84 11.20 -20.18 3.73
CA PRO A 84 11.61 -20.52 2.37
C PRO A 84 10.45 -20.97 1.50
N GLU A 85 9.51 -21.76 2.02
CA GLU A 85 8.35 -22.24 1.25
C GLU A 85 7.42 -21.10 0.81
N GLN A 86 7.43 -19.97 1.53
CA GLN A 86 6.65 -18.78 1.22
C GLN A 86 7.36 -17.81 0.27
N THR A 87 8.64 -18.04 -0.03
CA THR A 87 9.50 -17.11 -0.78
C THR A 87 10.19 -17.76 -1.98
N ASP A 88 10.39 -19.08 -1.94
CA ASP A 88 11.07 -19.83 -2.98
C ASP A 88 10.26 -19.82 -4.29
N GLY A 89 10.96 -19.53 -5.40
CA GLY A 89 10.34 -19.32 -6.70
C GLY A 89 9.57 -18.01 -6.88
N ILE A 90 9.41 -17.17 -5.85
CA ILE A 90 8.69 -15.89 -5.95
C ILE A 90 9.67 -14.76 -6.28
N LYS A 91 9.67 -14.36 -7.56
CA LYS A 91 10.57 -13.32 -8.10
C LYS A 91 10.48 -11.96 -7.42
N LEU A 92 9.41 -11.68 -6.68
CA LEU A 92 9.19 -10.42 -5.97
C LEU A 92 10.02 -10.31 -4.67
N PHE A 93 10.33 -11.41 -3.99
CA PHE A 93 10.85 -11.39 -2.62
C PHE A 93 12.17 -10.62 -2.51
N GLU A 94 13.15 -10.94 -3.37
CA GLU A 94 14.45 -10.26 -3.38
C GLU A 94 14.36 -8.77 -3.77
N PRO A 95 13.69 -8.38 -4.88
CA PRO A 95 13.46 -6.97 -5.22
C PRO A 95 12.79 -6.18 -4.10
N LEU A 96 11.75 -6.74 -3.48
CA LEU A 96 11.01 -6.07 -2.41
C LEU A 96 11.89 -5.86 -1.18
N THR A 97 12.61 -6.89 -0.75
CA THR A 97 13.53 -6.79 0.40
C THR A 97 14.65 -5.78 0.14
N LYS A 98 15.20 -5.76 -1.09
CA LYS A 98 16.22 -4.79 -1.50
C LYS A 98 15.65 -3.36 -1.52
N ALA A 99 14.43 -3.18 -2.01
CA ALA A 99 13.76 -1.89 -2.01
C ALA A 99 13.50 -1.40 -0.58
N CYS A 100 12.98 -2.25 0.31
CA CYS A 100 12.74 -1.92 1.72
C CYS A 100 14.02 -1.44 2.42
N ARG A 101 15.13 -2.17 2.24
CA ARG A 101 16.45 -1.76 2.77
C ARG A 101 16.89 -0.41 2.20
N ARG A 102 16.70 -0.17 0.91
CA ARG A 102 17.03 1.11 0.28
C ARG A 102 16.18 2.24 0.87
N TRP A 103 14.86 2.09 0.90
CA TRP A 103 13.94 3.09 1.43
C TRP A 103 14.25 3.42 2.90
N SER A 104 14.54 2.40 3.72
CA SER A 104 14.92 2.58 5.13
C SER A 104 16.20 3.42 5.27
N ARG A 105 17.23 3.17 4.45
CA ARG A 105 18.47 3.97 4.44
C ARG A 105 18.25 5.44 4.09
N HIS A 106 17.18 5.75 3.36
CA HIS A 106 16.79 7.12 3.02
C HIS A 106 15.76 7.72 3.98
N GLY A 107 15.58 7.12 5.18
CA GLY A 107 14.70 7.67 6.21
C GLY A 107 13.20 7.55 5.91
N VAL A 108 12.81 6.70 4.95
CA VAL A 108 11.40 6.44 4.66
C VAL A 108 10.79 5.68 5.83
N THR A 109 9.68 6.18 6.36
CA THR A 109 8.94 5.53 7.46
C THR A 109 7.68 4.83 6.98
N HIS A 110 7.05 5.35 5.93
CA HIS A 110 5.80 4.83 5.36
C HIS A 110 5.93 4.66 3.86
N LEU A 111 5.21 3.68 3.33
CA LEU A 111 5.06 3.44 1.90
C LEU A 111 3.61 3.70 1.51
N ARG A 112 3.41 4.29 0.33
CA ARG A 112 2.12 4.39 -0.33
C ARG A 112 1.88 3.11 -1.13
N LEU A 113 0.83 2.39 -0.75
CA LEU A 113 0.29 1.26 -1.48
C LEU A 113 -0.93 1.74 -2.28
N THR A 114 -0.84 1.72 -3.60
CA THR A 114 -1.93 2.06 -4.51
C THR A 114 -2.37 0.81 -5.24
N ALA A 115 -3.66 0.46 -5.13
CA ALA A 115 -4.21 -0.69 -5.84
C ALA A 115 -5.59 -0.40 -6.41
N ALA A 116 -5.84 -0.89 -7.62
CA ALA A 116 -7.13 -0.74 -8.29
C ALA A 116 -8.27 -1.33 -7.45
N ILE A 117 -9.40 -0.62 -7.40
CA ILE A 117 -10.59 -1.10 -6.70
C ILE A 117 -11.22 -2.24 -7.51
N ARG A 118 -11.48 -3.35 -6.84
CA ARG A 118 -12.39 -4.37 -7.34
C ARG A 118 -13.82 -3.87 -7.15
N TYR A 119 -14.43 -3.38 -8.22
CA TYR A 119 -15.87 -3.15 -8.23
C TYR A 119 -16.56 -4.50 -8.10
N GLN A 120 -17.09 -4.77 -6.91
CA GLN A 120 -18.18 -5.74 -6.78
C GLN A 120 -19.41 -4.96 -7.23
N HIS A 121 -19.89 -5.21 -8.46
CA HIS A 121 -21.22 -4.74 -8.87
C HIS A 121 -22.23 -5.42 -7.92
N PHE A 122 -22.56 -4.73 -6.84
CA PHE A 122 -23.81 -4.96 -6.14
C PHE A 122 -24.79 -3.95 -6.72
N ASP A 123 -25.94 -4.43 -7.20
CA ASP A 123 -27.03 -3.61 -7.75
C ASP A 123 -27.73 -2.74 -6.68
N ILE A 124 -26.97 -2.01 -5.86
CA ILE A 124 -27.52 -1.05 -4.90
C ILE A 124 -26.52 0.10 -4.71
N GLU A 125 -26.95 1.30 -5.07
CA GLU A 125 -26.26 2.56 -4.77
C GLU A 125 -26.10 2.72 -3.26
N GLN A 126 -24.92 2.41 -2.72
CA GLN A 126 -24.54 2.80 -1.37
C GLN A 126 -23.37 3.78 -1.42
N GLN A 127 -23.67 5.05 -1.14
CA GLN A 127 -22.69 6.03 -0.71
C GLN A 127 -22.05 5.55 0.60
N VAL A 128 -20.78 5.15 0.54
CA VAL A 128 -19.99 4.86 1.74
C VAL A 128 -19.42 6.18 2.26
N TRP A 129 -20.06 6.75 3.29
CA TRP A 129 -19.45 7.80 4.11
C TRP A 129 -18.49 7.13 5.09
N GLY A 130 -17.18 7.29 4.85
CA GLY A 130 -16.15 6.83 5.76
C GLY A 130 -16.13 7.70 7.01
N HIS A 131 -16.55 7.16 8.16
CA HIS A 131 -16.25 7.77 9.45
C HIS A 131 -14.74 7.70 9.69
N GLU A 132 -14.09 8.87 9.71
CA GLU A 132 -12.71 9.03 10.13
C GLU A 132 -12.54 8.47 11.54
N GLN A 133 -11.69 7.44 11.69
CA GLN A 133 -11.31 6.95 13.01
C GLN A 133 -10.46 8.04 13.68
N THR A 134 -11.04 8.65 14.72
CA THR A 134 -10.39 9.56 15.65
C THR A 134 -9.30 8.83 16.43
N GLY A 135 -8.08 8.80 15.89
CA GLY A 135 -6.94 8.16 16.55
C GLY A 135 -5.60 8.26 15.82
N HIS A 136 -5.56 8.77 14.59
CA HIS A 136 -4.32 8.87 13.82
C HIS A 136 -3.67 10.26 13.94
N ASP A 137 -2.33 10.28 13.89
CA ASP A 137 -1.52 11.49 13.97
C ASP A 137 -2.00 12.54 12.93
N PRO A 138 -2.29 13.79 13.34
CA PRO A 138 -2.64 14.88 12.42
C PRO A 138 -1.63 15.12 11.28
N ALA A 139 -0.37 14.73 11.45
CA ALA A 139 0.63 14.78 10.39
C ALA A 139 0.38 13.72 9.30
N LEU A 140 -0.03 12.51 9.69
CA LEU A 140 -0.41 11.42 8.76
C LEU A 140 -1.66 11.78 7.96
N TYR A 141 -2.66 12.37 8.62
CA TYR A 141 -3.88 12.84 7.98
C TYR A 141 -3.59 13.87 6.88
N ARG A 142 -2.82 14.92 7.20
CA ARG A 142 -2.44 15.97 6.24
C ARG A 142 -1.66 15.41 5.06
N ARG A 143 -0.82 14.41 5.29
CA ARG A 143 -0.03 13.76 4.24
C ARG A 143 -0.89 12.89 3.33
N ALA A 144 -1.87 12.18 3.89
CA ALA A 144 -2.84 11.41 3.13
C ALA A 144 -3.72 12.29 2.24
N ALA A 145 -4.21 13.42 2.75
CA ALA A 145 -5.03 14.37 1.99
C ALA A 145 -4.30 14.92 0.74
N LYS A 146 -2.99 15.23 0.86
CA LYS A 146 -2.16 15.63 -0.28
C LYS A 146 -2.01 14.53 -1.32
N LEU A 147 -1.91 13.27 -0.90
CA LEU A 147 -1.67 12.13 -1.79
C LEU A 147 -2.92 11.71 -2.59
N THR A 148 -4.12 12.06 -2.10
CA THR A 148 -5.41 11.77 -2.77
C THR A 148 -6.01 12.97 -3.50
N GLY A 149 -5.31 14.12 -3.53
CA GLY A 149 -5.79 15.33 -4.21
C GLY A 149 -6.89 16.09 -3.47
N ASN A 150 -7.11 15.79 -2.17
CA ASN A 150 -8.07 16.47 -1.31
C ASN A 150 -7.44 17.67 -0.56
N ALA A 151 -6.47 18.35 -1.18
CA ALA A 151 -5.82 19.53 -0.61
C ALA A 151 -6.62 20.81 -0.87
#